data_AF-A0A1D6PUD7-F1
#
_entry.id   AF-A0A1D6PUD7-F1
#
_cell.length_a   1.000
_cell.length_b   1.000
_cell.length_c   1.000
_cell.angle_alpha   90.00
_cell.angle_beta   90.00
_cell.angle_gamma   90.00
#
_symmetry.space_group_name_H-M   'P 1'
#
loop_
_entity.id
_entity.type
_entity.pdbx_description
1 polymer ?
#
loop_
_entity_poly.entity_id
_entity_poly.type
_entity_poly.pdbx_seq_one_letter_code
_entity_poly.pdbx_strand_id
1 'polypeptide(L)'
;MIFRRWATKRTAGSTKNGRDSNPKYLGVKKFGGEKVLPGNIIVRQRGTRFHPGNYVGMGKDHTLFCLKEGNVRFERNKLSGRKWVHVDPVAGHDLHPIYADGFATTSDTEPMQ
;
A
#
# COMPACT_ATOMS: atom_id res chain seq x y z
N MET A 1 -66.17 -15.29 -33.87
CA MET A 1 -64.83 -15.92 -33.88
C MET A 1 -63.81 -14.89 -33.44
N ILE A 2 -63.17 -15.08 -32.28
CA ILE A 2 -62.08 -14.21 -31.81
C ILE A 2 -60.85 -15.10 -31.62
N PHE A 3 -59.96 -15.12 -32.61
CA PHE A 3 -58.66 -15.78 -32.51
C PHE A 3 -57.68 -14.85 -31.80
N ARG A 4 -57.55 -15.01 -30.48
CA ARG A 4 -56.55 -14.31 -29.68
C ARG A 4 -55.18 -14.98 -29.90
N ARG A 5 -54.32 -14.35 -30.70
CA ARG A 5 -52.93 -14.79 -30.90
C ARG A 5 -52.05 -14.23 -29.79
N TRP A 6 -51.64 -15.07 -28.85
CA TRP A 6 -50.52 -14.75 -27.95
C TRP A 6 -49.20 -14.78 -28.73
N ALA A 7 -48.26 -13.91 -28.36
CA ALA A 7 -46.93 -13.87 -28.96
C ALA A 7 -46.25 -15.26 -28.88
N THR A 8 -45.94 -15.83 -30.04
CA THR A 8 -45.20 -17.10 -30.18
C THR A 8 -43.74 -16.82 -30.47
N LYS A 9 -42.87 -17.46 -29.67
CA LYS A 9 -41.40 -17.33 -29.59
C LYS A 9 -40.93 -16.23 -28.61
N ARG A 10 -40.61 -16.65 -27.38
CA ARG A 10 -39.48 -16.02 -26.67
C ARG A 10 -38.24 -16.54 -27.36
N THR A 11 -37.65 -15.75 -28.27
CA THR A 11 -36.32 -16.07 -28.77
C THR A 11 -35.42 -16.15 -27.54
N ALA A 12 -34.98 -17.36 -27.21
CA ALA A 12 -34.05 -17.60 -26.13
C ALA A 12 -32.71 -16.97 -26.51
N GLY A 13 -32.58 -15.67 -26.28
CA GLY A 13 -31.30 -14.99 -26.27
C GLY A 13 -30.62 -15.27 -24.96
N SER A 14 -30.15 -16.51 -24.76
CA SER A 14 -29.11 -16.73 -23.75
C SER A 14 -27.85 -16.11 -24.31
N THR A 15 -27.61 -14.83 -24.00
CA THR A 15 -26.33 -14.22 -24.27
C THR A 15 -25.34 -14.91 -23.34
N LYS A 16 -24.37 -15.63 -23.92
CA LYS A 16 -23.30 -16.28 -23.17
C LYS A 16 -22.45 -15.18 -22.51
N ASN A 17 -22.84 -14.75 -21.32
CA ASN A 17 -22.08 -13.77 -20.54
C ASN A 17 -20.91 -14.50 -19.86
N GLY A 18 -19.85 -14.73 -20.62
CA GLY A 18 -18.63 -15.40 -20.18
C GLY A 18 -17.38 -14.53 -20.37
N ARG A 19 -17.48 -13.21 -20.15
CA ARG A 19 -16.32 -12.31 -20.20
C ARG A 19 -15.74 -12.17 -18.81
N ASP A 20 -14.52 -12.62 -18.65
CA ASP A 20 -13.68 -12.30 -17.49
C ASP A 20 -12.43 -11.53 -17.95
N SER A 21 -11.79 -10.84 -17.02
CA SER A 21 -10.59 -10.06 -17.25
C SER A 21 -9.40 -10.72 -16.59
N ASN A 22 -8.20 -10.53 -17.17
CA ASN A 22 -6.98 -11.03 -16.54
C ASN A 22 -6.80 -10.47 -15.12
N PRO A 23 -6.33 -11.29 -14.17
CA PRO A 23 -6.08 -10.85 -12.81
C PRO A 23 -5.08 -9.69 -12.79
N LYS A 24 -5.34 -8.70 -11.93
CA LYS A 24 -4.51 -7.48 -11.82
C LYS A 24 -3.45 -7.55 -10.72
N TYR A 25 -3.34 -8.70 -10.03
CA TYR A 25 -2.36 -8.99 -8.98
C TYR A 25 -2.20 -7.88 -7.93
N LEU A 26 -3.33 -7.25 -7.57
CA LEU A 26 -3.41 -6.25 -6.51
C LEU A 26 -3.18 -6.89 -5.14
N GLY A 27 -2.94 -6.07 -4.13
CA GLY A 27 -2.78 -6.49 -2.74
C GLY A 27 -1.47 -6.05 -2.11
N VAL A 28 -1.28 -6.48 -0.87
CA VAL A 28 -0.08 -6.26 -0.06
C VAL A 28 1.03 -7.16 -0.61
N LYS A 29 2.24 -6.61 -0.72
CA LYS A 29 3.45 -7.28 -1.20
C LYS A 29 4.50 -7.42 -0.09
N LYS A 30 4.46 -6.54 0.91
CA LYS A 30 5.32 -6.58 2.10
C LYS A 30 4.47 -6.47 3.36
N PHE A 31 4.62 -7.44 4.26
CA PHE A 31 3.88 -7.50 5.51
C PHE A 31 4.60 -6.74 6.65
N GLY A 32 3.93 -6.59 7.78
CA GLY A 32 4.50 -5.89 8.94
C GLY A 32 5.74 -6.62 9.46
N GLY A 33 6.80 -5.86 9.76
CA GLY A 33 8.08 -6.39 10.22
C GLY A 33 9.03 -6.86 9.12
N GLU A 34 8.60 -6.85 7.85
CA GLU A 34 9.48 -7.22 6.75
C GLU A 34 10.45 -6.10 6.39
N LYS A 35 11.70 -6.48 6.10
CA LYS A 35 12.74 -5.58 5.62
C LYS A 35 12.45 -5.11 4.19
N VAL A 36 12.58 -3.80 3.96
CA VAL A 36 12.36 -3.14 2.67
C VAL A 36 13.53 -2.23 2.31
N LEU A 37 13.81 -2.17 1.01
CA LEU A 37 14.77 -1.25 0.41
C LEU A 37 14.01 -0.08 -0.24
N PRO A 38 14.66 1.08 -0.47
CA PRO A 38 14.06 2.17 -1.23
C PRO A 38 13.61 1.68 -2.62
N GLY A 39 12.42 2.10 -3.04
CA GLY A 39 11.79 1.68 -4.29
C GLY A 39 10.96 0.39 -4.21
N ASN A 40 11.07 -0.39 -3.13
CA ASN A 40 10.25 -1.59 -2.97
C ASN A 40 8.75 -1.24 -2.86
N ILE A 41 7.92 -2.00 -3.57
CA ILE A 41 6.46 -1.87 -3.52
C ILE A 41 5.93 -2.57 -2.27
N ILE A 42 5.15 -1.86 -1.46
CA ILE A 42 4.52 -2.38 -0.24
C ILE A 42 3.09 -2.84 -0.54
N VAL A 43 2.32 -2.03 -1.27
CA VAL A 43 0.92 -2.35 -1.63
C VAL A 43 0.59 -1.86 -3.04
N ARG A 44 -0.01 -2.72 -3.86
CA ARG A 44 -0.71 -2.32 -5.10
C ARG A 44 -2.21 -2.28 -4.83
N GLN A 45 -2.86 -1.14 -5.02
CA GLN A 45 -4.26 -0.95 -4.65
C GLN A 45 -5.05 -0.20 -5.72
N ARG A 46 -6.37 -0.16 -5.56
CA ARG A 46 -7.27 0.73 -6.29
C ARG A 46 -7.88 1.68 -5.27
N GLY A 47 -7.62 2.98 -5.46
CA GLY A 47 -7.85 3.98 -4.42
C GLY A 47 -6.97 3.76 -3.18
N THR A 48 -7.19 4.55 -2.13
CA THR A 48 -6.38 4.57 -0.92
C THR A 48 -7.00 3.72 0.20
N ARG A 49 -6.90 2.38 0.08
CA ARG A 49 -7.24 1.48 1.22
C ARG A 49 -6.25 1.67 2.37
N PHE A 50 -4.98 1.83 2.01
CA PHE A 50 -3.90 2.22 2.89
C PHE A 50 -3.38 3.59 2.48
N HIS A 51 -3.12 4.42 3.49
CA HIS A 51 -2.58 5.77 3.33
C HIS A 51 -1.06 5.76 3.57
N PRO A 52 -0.30 6.60 2.85
CA PRO A 52 1.14 6.72 3.05
C PRO A 52 1.41 7.38 4.40
N GLY A 53 2.25 6.75 5.21
CA GLY A 53 2.80 7.30 6.43
C GLY A 53 4.26 7.71 6.23
N ASN A 54 5.06 7.53 7.28
CA ASN A 54 6.45 7.96 7.32
C ASN A 54 7.30 7.14 6.34
N TYR A 55 8.15 7.82 5.56
CA TYR A 55 9.07 7.25 4.57
C TYR A 55 8.40 6.34 3.51
N VAL A 56 7.13 6.61 3.19
CA VAL A 56 6.38 5.92 2.15
C VAL A 56 5.89 6.93 1.11
N GLY A 57 6.18 6.66 -0.16
CA GLY A 57 5.68 7.41 -1.30
C GLY A 57 4.41 6.78 -1.90
N MET A 58 3.64 7.59 -2.63
CA MET A 58 2.47 7.13 -3.38
C MET A 58 2.64 7.41 -4.88
N GLY A 59 2.42 6.39 -5.71
CA GLY A 59 2.42 6.52 -7.18
C GLY A 59 1.08 6.98 -7.76
N LYS A 60 1.05 7.23 -9.08
CA LYS A 60 -0.16 7.65 -9.82
C LYS A 60 -1.33 6.69 -9.67
N ASP A 61 -1.06 5.39 -9.58
CA ASP A 61 -2.07 4.34 -9.39
C ASP A 61 -2.35 4.04 -7.90
N HIS A 62 -1.96 4.93 -6.99
CA HIS A 62 -2.03 4.78 -5.53
C HIS A 62 -1.20 3.62 -4.97
N THR A 63 -0.25 3.09 -5.75
CA THR A 63 0.74 2.13 -5.26
C THR A 63 1.61 2.78 -4.18
N LEU A 64 1.77 2.09 -3.05
CA LEU A 64 2.65 2.53 -1.97
C LEU A 64 4.03 1.89 -2.12
N PHE A 65 5.07 2.71 -2.06
CA PHE A 65 6.45 2.28 -2.17
C PHE A 65 7.33 2.90 -1.09
N CYS A 66 8.44 2.24 -0.79
CA CYS A 66 9.35 2.61 0.27
C CYS A 66 10.35 3.69 -0.17
N LEU A 67 10.65 4.68 0.69
CA LEU A 67 11.63 5.73 0.39
C LEU A 67 12.99 5.51 1.08
N LYS A 68 13.03 4.76 2.18
CA LYS A 68 14.23 4.48 2.99
C LYS A 68 14.34 2.99 3.28
N GLU A 69 15.52 2.51 3.63
CA GLU A 69 15.66 1.13 4.10
C GLU A 69 15.14 0.99 5.53
N GLY A 70 14.32 -0.02 5.79
CA GLY A 70 13.62 -0.14 7.06
C GLY A 70 12.74 -1.38 7.16
N ASN A 71 11.92 -1.42 8.21
CA ASN A 71 10.88 -2.42 8.40
C ASN A 71 9.50 -1.80 8.21
N VAL A 72 8.58 -2.53 7.59
CA VAL A 72 7.21 -2.02 7.35
C VAL A 72 6.38 -2.09 8.64
N ARG A 73 5.68 -1.02 8.97
CA ARG A 73 4.73 -0.94 10.08
C ARG A 73 3.36 -0.51 9.60
N PHE A 74 2.34 -1.31 9.92
CA PHE A 74 0.94 -0.98 9.63
C PHE A 74 0.29 -0.40 10.88
N GLU A 75 -0.39 0.73 10.74
CA GLU A 75 -1.11 1.37 11.81
C GLU A 75 -2.59 1.54 11.44
N ARG A 76 -3.48 1.42 12.43
CA ARG A 76 -4.90 1.72 12.27
C ARG A 76 -5.29 2.80 13.27
N ASN A 77 -5.74 3.93 12.76
CA ASN A 77 -6.29 4.99 13.59
C ASN A 77 -7.60 4.49 14.24
N LYS A 78 -7.67 4.54 15.57
CA LYS A 78 -8.83 4.06 16.35
C LYS A 78 -10.08 4.92 16.14
N LEU A 79 -9.90 6.22 15.97
CA LEU A 79 -11.01 7.18 15.83
C LEU A 79 -11.58 7.17 14.41
N SER A 80 -10.72 7.34 13.41
CA SER A 80 -11.15 7.44 12.01
C SER A 80 -11.26 6.08 11.30
N GLY A 81 -10.66 5.03 11.85
CA GLY A 81 -10.58 3.71 11.22
C GLY A 81 -9.61 3.62 10.04
N ARG A 82 -9.02 4.74 9.61
CA ARG A 82 -8.04 4.82 8.51
C ARG A 82 -6.80 4.00 8.81
N LYS A 83 -6.30 3.30 7.79
CA LYS A 83 -5.08 2.50 7.87
C LYS A 83 -3.92 3.23 7.21
N TRP A 84 -2.78 3.25 7.88
CA TRP A 84 -1.56 3.91 7.47
C TRP A 84 -0.42 2.90 7.37
N VAL A 85 0.52 3.18 6.48
CA VAL A 85 1.71 2.36 6.27
C VAL A 85 2.92 3.23 6.48
N HIS A 86 3.71 2.87 7.48
CA HIS A 86 4.96 3.53 7.82
C HIS A 86 6.11 2.58 7.53
N VAL A 87 7.29 3.14 7.33
CA VAL A 87 8.53 2.38 7.33
C VAL A 87 9.37 2.91 8.47
N ASP A 88 9.76 2.04 9.38
CA ASP A 88 10.64 2.36 10.49
C ASP A 88 12.09 2.13 10.01
N PRO A 89 12.89 3.20 9.79
CA PRO A 89 14.20 3.09 9.18
C PRO A 89 15.22 2.43 10.12
N VAL A 90 16.11 1.59 9.58
CA VAL A 90 17.18 0.95 10.37
C VAL A 90 18.26 1.96 10.77
N ALA A 91 18.53 2.93 9.90
CA ALA A 91 19.57 3.95 10.10
C ALA A 91 19.18 5.05 11.12
N GLY A 92 18.01 4.95 11.76
CA GLY A 92 17.45 6.01 12.61
C GLY A 92 16.65 7.04 11.80
N HIS A 93 15.98 7.94 12.53
CA HIS A 93 15.21 9.02 11.93
C HIS A 93 16.13 10.18 11.56
N ASP A 94 16.08 10.62 10.29
CA ASP A 94 16.75 11.86 9.86
C ASP A 94 16.13 13.05 10.61
N LEU A 95 16.89 13.67 11.53
CA LEU A 95 16.48 14.89 12.23
C LEU A 95 16.72 16.13 11.34
N HIS A 96 15.83 17.11 11.41
CA HIS A 96 16.05 18.40 10.77
C HIS A 96 17.24 19.12 11.46
N PRO A 97 18.14 19.79 10.72
CA PRO A 97 19.39 20.37 11.26
C PRO A 97 19.20 21.29 12.46
N ILE A 98 18.07 22.00 12.56
CA ILE A 98 17.74 22.85 13.74
C ILE A 98 17.67 22.04 15.05
N TYR A 99 17.52 20.72 14.99
CA TYR A 99 17.46 19.80 16.14
C TYR A 99 18.61 18.77 16.16
N ALA A 100 19.60 18.89 15.28
CA ALA A 100 20.68 17.90 15.15
C ALA A 100 21.71 17.98 16.29
N ASP A 101 21.88 19.16 16.89
CA ASP A 101 22.93 19.47 17.87
C ASP A 101 22.80 18.73 19.21
N GLY A 102 21.71 17.98 19.43
CA GLY A 102 21.44 17.24 20.67
C GLY A 102 21.81 15.76 20.69
N PHE A 103 22.19 15.17 19.55
CA PHE A 103 22.57 13.75 19.43
C PHE A 103 23.98 13.61 18.84
N ALA A 104 25.00 14.04 19.58
CA ALA A 104 26.34 13.56 19.35
C ALA A 104 26.39 12.08 19.74
N THR A 105 26.49 11.18 18.76
CA THR A 105 26.86 9.79 18.98
C THR A 105 28.28 9.79 19.55
N THR A 106 28.41 9.74 20.88
CA THR A 106 29.68 9.44 21.53
C THR A 106 30.04 8.00 21.20
N SER A 107 30.85 7.81 20.16
CA SER A 107 31.63 6.58 19.97
C SER A 107 33.07 6.94 19.59
N ASP A 108 33.68 7.82 20.38
CA ASP A 108 35.13 7.91 20.48
C ASP A 108 35.55 6.89 21.54
N THR A 109 35.79 5.65 21.10
CA THR A 109 36.69 4.76 21.84
C THR A 109 38.05 4.87 21.17
N GLU A 110 38.81 5.91 21.52
CA GLU A 110 40.26 5.84 21.40
C GLU A 110 40.80 5.28 22.73
N PRO A 111 41.40 4.08 22.77
CA PRO A 111 42.16 3.68 23.94
C PRO A 111 43.39 4.58 24.03
N MET A 112 43.46 5.36 25.11
CA MET A 112 44.69 6.03 25.50
C MET A 112 45.69 4.97 26.01
N GLN A 113 46.80 4.83 25.26
CA GLN A 113 48.02 4.00 25.44
C GLN A 113 48.00 2.57 24.89
#